data_AF-A0A934CPM8-F1
#
_entry.id   AF-A0A934CPM8-F1
#
_cell.length_a   1.000
_cell.length_b   1.000
_cell.length_c   1.000
_cell.angle_alpha   90.00
_cell.angle_beta   90.00
_cell.angle_gamma   90.00
#
_symmetry.space_group_name_H-M   'P 1'
#
loop_
_entity.id
_entity.type
_entity.pdbx_description
1 polymer ?
#
loop_
_entity_poly.entity_id
_entity_poly.type
_entity_poly.pdbx_seq_one_letter_code
_entity_poly.pdbx_strand_id
1 'polypeptide(L)'
;MENIHIHEDTSKPENRVNLTLFHLLMIDEVNGFIKKRLGIPSESLLYPSPNLSVEEFDVCGRPDFVINLNNQTIGYIEVELGREDIEQITRYRKIETAKVFSVVGKKDYNEGNLALDEIYNHLQMIKEKYENTQKYYSIRLFEKLIEYYIIQNNFKINSKSVNLSDKMRNSFIVDYFYKYFGEERILENEKAESGKVMFNTRGENGFSLRIYSRESKVDKSLSLMNRSGGRHEINFPSKIKLYKYLPYDKAGVDSYVNFIASLGAKDILVNGEKGFVHLPLNIVEKNIDKFCELISKLM
;
A
#
# COMPACT_ATOMS: atom_id res chain seq x y z
N MET A 1 24.89 -14.39 -12.53
CA MET A 1 23.79 -14.27 -11.55
C MET A 1 23.32 -12.83 -11.63
N GLU A 2 22.09 -12.60 -12.07
CA GLU A 2 21.48 -11.27 -11.94
C GLU A 2 21.25 -10.99 -10.45
N ASN A 3 21.62 -9.79 -10.00
CA ASN A 3 21.37 -9.36 -8.62
C ASN A 3 19.86 -9.17 -8.43
N ILE A 4 19.24 -9.94 -7.54
CA ILE A 4 17.84 -9.73 -7.16
C ILE A 4 17.80 -8.52 -6.21
N HIS A 5 17.37 -7.37 -6.72
CA HIS A 5 17.10 -6.18 -5.92
C HIS A 5 15.63 -6.17 -5.50
N ILE A 6 15.36 -6.30 -4.20
CA ILE A 6 14.01 -6.25 -3.65
C ILE A 6 13.70 -4.81 -3.22
N HIS A 7 12.80 -4.14 -3.96
CA HIS A 7 12.35 -2.77 -3.69
C HIS A 7 10.96 -2.78 -3.03
N GLU A 8 10.84 -3.35 -1.83
CA GLU A 8 9.56 -3.37 -1.11
C GLU A 8 9.36 -2.15 -0.22
N ASP A 9 8.15 -1.60 -0.25
CA ASP A 9 7.71 -0.56 0.69
C ASP A 9 7.45 -1.18 2.08
N THR A 10 8.46 -1.17 2.94
CA THR A 10 8.38 -1.72 4.30
C THR A 10 7.49 -0.92 5.24
N SER A 11 6.90 0.20 4.80
CA SER A 11 5.83 0.85 5.57
C SER A 11 4.55 0.00 5.60
N LYS A 12 4.33 -0.86 4.60
CA LYS A 12 3.19 -1.78 4.57
C LYS A 12 3.43 -3.01 5.46
N PRO A 13 2.47 -3.39 6.32
CA PRO A 13 2.53 -4.63 7.09
C PRO A 13 2.78 -5.88 6.26
N GLU A 14 2.04 -6.04 5.16
CA GLU A 14 2.09 -7.18 4.24
C GLU A 14 3.52 -7.38 3.71
N ASN A 15 4.12 -6.31 3.19
CA ASN A 15 5.48 -6.33 2.64
C ASN A 15 6.54 -6.74 3.67
N ARG A 16 6.37 -6.36 4.95
CA ARG A 16 7.29 -6.78 6.03
C ARG A 16 7.19 -8.28 6.29
N VAL A 17 5.99 -8.83 6.23
CA VAL A 17 5.76 -10.28 6.36
C VAL A 17 6.34 -11.01 5.14
N ASN A 18 6.11 -10.52 3.92
CA ASN A 18 6.58 -11.18 2.69
C ASN A 18 8.11 -11.21 2.61
N LEU A 19 8.78 -10.11 2.95
CA LEU A 19 10.26 -10.08 3.05
C LEU A 19 10.79 -11.10 4.07
N THR A 20 10.14 -11.18 5.22
CA THR A 20 10.59 -12.08 6.29
C THR A 20 10.31 -13.54 5.91
N LEU A 21 9.16 -13.81 5.28
CA LEU A 21 8.82 -15.12 4.74
C LEU A 21 9.83 -15.56 3.69
N PHE A 22 10.26 -14.66 2.79
CA PHE A 22 11.31 -14.96 1.82
C PHE A 22 12.62 -15.41 2.50
N HIS A 23 13.05 -14.71 3.56
CA HIS A 23 14.22 -15.14 4.34
C HIS A 23 14.03 -16.53 4.98
N LEU A 24 12.82 -16.86 5.42
CA LEU A 24 12.51 -18.19 5.97
C LEU A 24 12.56 -19.30 4.92
N LEU A 25 12.29 -19.00 3.65
CA LEU A 25 12.39 -19.98 2.56
C LEU A 25 13.84 -20.46 2.30
N MET A 26 14.84 -19.76 2.86
CA MET A 26 16.24 -20.21 2.86
C MET A 26 16.53 -21.28 3.92
N ILE A 27 15.55 -21.62 4.77
CA ILE A 27 15.64 -22.68 5.77
C ILE A 27 14.94 -23.92 5.18
N ASP A 28 15.72 -24.95 4.83
CA ASP A 28 15.21 -26.15 4.14
C ASP A 28 14.00 -26.81 4.82
N GLU A 29 14.01 -26.89 6.15
CA GLU A 29 12.91 -27.45 6.95
C GLU A 29 11.61 -26.64 6.77
N VAL A 30 11.71 -25.30 6.77
CA VAL A 30 10.57 -24.39 6.59
C VAL A 30 10.08 -24.41 5.15
N ASN A 31 11.01 -24.36 4.19
CA ASN A 31 10.69 -24.43 2.76
C ASN A 31 9.98 -25.75 2.43
N GLY A 32 10.49 -26.87 2.94
CA GLY A 32 9.88 -28.18 2.80
C GLY A 32 8.48 -28.26 3.42
N PHE A 33 8.29 -27.67 4.61
CA PHE A 33 6.97 -27.56 5.23
C PHE A 33 5.98 -26.79 4.35
N ILE A 34 6.35 -25.59 3.88
CA ILE A 34 5.48 -24.74 3.05
C ILE A 34 5.13 -25.46 1.74
N LYS A 35 6.13 -26.01 1.03
CA LYS A 35 5.93 -26.73 -0.23
C LYS A 35 4.97 -27.91 -0.06
N LYS A 36 5.17 -28.71 0.99
CA LYS A 36 4.30 -29.85 1.33
C LYS A 36 2.88 -29.40 1.62
N ARG A 37 2.70 -28.31 2.38
CA ARG A 37 1.36 -27.80 2.73
C ARG A 37 0.61 -27.25 1.52
N LEU A 38 1.31 -26.59 0.60
CA LEU A 38 0.73 -26.07 -0.64
C LEU A 38 0.55 -27.16 -1.73
N GLY A 39 1.14 -28.34 -1.54
CA GLY A 39 1.10 -29.41 -2.54
C GLY A 39 1.88 -29.07 -3.80
N ILE A 40 2.99 -28.32 -3.66
CA ILE A 40 3.87 -27.96 -4.77
C ILE A 40 5.11 -28.86 -4.79
N PRO A 41 5.71 -29.12 -5.96
CA PRO A 41 6.84 -30.03 -6.08
C PRO A 41 8.04 -29.60 -5.24
N SER A 42 8.75 -30.56 -4.64
CA SER A 42 9.84 -30.30 -3.70
C SER A 42 11.03 -29.55 -4.34
N GLU A 43 11.26 -29.82 -5.61
CA GLU A 43 12.31 -29.31 -6.48
C GLU A 43 11.98 -27.94 -7.08
N SER A 44 10.76 -27.43 -6.86
CA SER A 44 10.38 -26.08 -7.29
C SER A 44 11.19 -25.00 -6.58
N LEU A 45 11.40 -23.87 -7.24
CA LEU A 45 11.99 -22.67 -6.65
C LEU A 45 10.86 -21.70 -6.30
N LEU A 46 10.90 -21.16 -5.09
CA LEU A 46 9.96 -20.17 -4.60
C LEU A 46 10.75 -18.89 -4.26
N TYR A 47 10.41 -17.79 -4.90
CA TYR A 47 11.09 -16.51 -4.69
C TYR A 47 10.14 -15.33 -4.97
N PRO A 48 10.44 -14.12 -4.47
CA PRO A 48 9.58 -12.95 -4.65
C PRO A 48 9.40 -12.66 -6.13
N SER A 49 8.19 -12.35 -6.56
CA SER A 49 7.96 -12.06 -7.97
C SER A 49 8.79 -10.85 -8.40
N PRO A 50 9.52 -10.93 -9.52
CA PRO A 50 10.19 -9.76 -10.07
C PRO A 50 9.16 -8.67 -10.40
N ASN A 51 9.61 -7.43 -10.58
CA ASN A 51 8.77 -6.41 -11.19
C ASN A 51 8.45 -6.87 -12.61
N LEU A 52 7.28 -7.49 -12.80
CA LEU A 52 6.86 -8.02 -14.08
C LEU A 52 6.58 -6.83 -15.00
N SER A 53 7.37 -6.70 -16.06
CA SER A 53 7.14 -5.71 -17.14
C SER A 53 6.11 -6.19 -18.15
N VAL A 54 5.25 -7.15 -17.78
CA VAL A 54 4.42 -7.87 -18.73
C VAL A 54 3.01 -7.29 -18.72
N GLU A 55 2.53 -6.92 -19.92
CA GLU A 55 1.17 -6.46 -20.20
C GLU A 55 0.08 -7.39 -19.60
N GLU A 56 0.42 -8.66 -19.35
CA GLU A 56 -0.45 -9.67 -18.69
C GLU A 56 -0.82 -9.33 -17.24
N PHE A 57 -0.03 -8.53 -16.52
CA PHE A 57 -0.26 -8.19 -15.10
C PHE A 57 -0.55 -6.71 -14.84
N ASP A 58 -0.51 -5.87 -15.88
CA ASP A 58 -0.80 -4.43 -15.77
C ASP A 58 -2.27 -4.17 -15.31
N VAL A 59 -3.12 -5.20 -15.36
CA VAL A 59 -4.52 -5.18 -14.92
C VAL A 59 -4.73 -5.85 -13.55
N CYS A 60 -3.83 -6.74 -13.10
CA CYS A 60 -4.08 -7.69 -12.00
C CYS A 60 -3.23 -7.45 -10.75
N GLY A 61 -2.16 -6.65 -10.82
CA GLY A 61 -1.19 -6.49 -9.73
C GLY A 61 -0.06 -7.53 -9.82
N ARG A 62 0.99 -7.34 -9.02
CA ARG A 62 2.14 -8.26 -8.97
C ARG A 62 1.92 -9.26 -7.82
N PRO A 63 1.93 -10.59 -8.07
CA PRO A 63 1.81 -11.56 -7.00
C PRO A 63 3.03 -11.52 -6.07
N ASP A 64 2.88 -11.93 -4.81
CA ASP A 64 3.98 -11.83 -3.85
C ASP A 64 5.14 -12.76 -4.17
N PHE A 65 4.85 -14.02 -4.54
CA PHE A 65 5.87 -15.00 -4.92
C PHE A 65 5.54 -15.73 -6.21
N VAL A 66 6.59 -16.17 -6.90
CA VAL A 66 6.53 -17.02 -8.09
C VAL A 66 7.07 -18.41 -7.77
N ILE A 67 6.43 -19.43 -8.34
CA ILE A 67 6.81 -20.84 -8.23
C ILE A 67 7.32 -21.31 -9.58
N ASN A 68 8.61 -21.63 -9.65
CA ASN A 68 9.25 -22.13 -10.86
C ASN A 68 9.66 -23.59 -10.74
N LEU A 69 9.50 -24.33 -11.84
CA LEU A 69 10.02 -25.68 -12.00
C LEU A 69 10.67 -25.77 -13.37
N ASN A 70 11.95 -26.16 -13.44
CA ASN A 70 12.68 -26.32 -14.70
C ASN A 70 12.60 -25.08 -15.62
N ASN A 71 12.75 -23.87 -15.04
CA ASN A 71 12.63 -22.58 -15.72
C ASN A 71 11.23 -22.24 -16.29
N GLN A 72 10.21 -22.98 -15.87
CA GLN A 72 8.82 -22.68 -16.19
C GLN A 72 8.07 -22.24 -14.93
N THR A 73 7.33 -21.13 -15.04
CA THR A 73 6.39 -20.71 -13.99
C THR A 73 5.21 -21.67 -13.93
N ILE A 74 5.04 -22.35 -12.80
CA ILE A 74 3.95 -23.30 -12.57
C ILE A 74 2.87 -22.74 -11.64
N GLY A 75 3.17 -21.64 -10.95
CA GLY A 75 2.24 -21.03 -10.02
C GLY A 75 2.72 -19.74 -9.39
N TYR A 76 1.82 -19.13 -8.64
CA TYR A 76 2.04 -17.90 -7.89
C TYR A 76 1.50 -18.05 -6.47
N ILE A 77 2.03 -17.29 -5.52
CA ILE A 77 1.49 -17.19 -4.16
C ILE A 77 1.13 -15.73 -3.89
N GLU A 78 -0.10 -15.50 -3.41
CA GLU A 78 -0.53 -14.25 -2.80
C GLU A 78 -0.59 -14.42 -1.28
N VAL A 79 -0.06 -13.46 -0.53
CA VAL A 79 -0.02 -13.47 0.93
C VAL A 79 -0.87 -12.34 1.48
N GLU A 80 -1.88 -12.71 2.25
CA GLU A 80 -2.80 -11.78 2.91
C GLU A 80 -2.69 -11.89 4.42
N LEU A 81 -2.57 -10.74 5.11
CA LEU A 81 -2.63 -10.72 6.58
C LEU A 81 -4.06 -10.98 7.09
N GLY A 82 -5.05 -10.75 6.25
CA GLY A 82 -6.46 -10.97 6.53
C GLY A 82 -6.98 -12.28 5.97
N ARG A 83 -8.21 -12.20 5.48
CA ARG A 83 -8.90 -13.22 4.71
C ARG A 83 -8.45 -13.18 3.25
N GLU A 84 -8.87 -14.16 2.49
CA GLU A 84 -8.55 -14.25 1.07
C GLU A 84 -9.16 -13.08 0.27
N ASP A 85 -8.38 -12.35 -0.53
CA ASP A 85 -8.91 -11.41 -1.53
C ASP A 85 -9.42 -12.18 -2.75
N ILE A 86 -10.69 -12.57 -2.69
CA ILE A 86 -11.36 -13.34 -3.74
C ILE A 86 -11.35 -12.59 -5.08
N GLU A 87 -11.43 -11.25 -5.09
CA GLU A 87 -11.44 -10.49 -6.34
C GLU A 87 -10.07 -10.54 -7.01
N GLN A 88 -9.00 -10.35 -6.25
CA GLN A 88 -7.63 -10.40 -6.75
C GLN A 88 -7.25 -11.80 -7.22
N ILE A 89 -7.57 -12.83 -6.44
CA ILE A 89 -7.33 -14.23 -6.84
C ILE A 89 -8.13 -14.60 -8.08
N THR A 90 -9.38 -14.15 -8.18
CA THR A 90 -10.21 -14.37 -9.39
C THR A 90 -9.58 -13.72 -10.62
N ARG A 91 -8.92 -12.56 -10.46
CA ARG A 91 -8.18 -11.92 -11.56
C ARG A 91 -6.96 -12.73 -11.96
N TYR A 92 -6.16 -13.19 -11.01
CA TYR A 92 -4.99 -14.03 -11.32
C TYR A 92 -5.37 -15.38 -11.94
N ARG A 93 -6.49 -16.00 -11.53
CA ARG A 93 -6.99 -17.25 -12.11
C ARG A 93 -7.41 -17.14 -13.58
N LYS A 94 -7.59 -15.93 -14.12
CA LYS A 94 -7.83 -15.72 -15.56
C LYS A 94 -6.55 -15.85 -16.39
N ILE A 95 -5.39 -15.89 -15.75
CA ILE A 95 -4.10 -16.15 -16.39
C ILE A 95 -4.01 -17.66 -16.52
N GLU A 96 -4.41 -18.19 -17.68
CA GLU A 96 -4.72 -19.62 -17.92
C GLU A 96 -3.53 -20.59 -17.73
N THR A 97 -2.33 -20.10 -17.45
CA THR A 97 -1.09 -20.90 -17.45
C THR A 97 -0.56 -21.29 -16.07
N ALA A 98 -1.04 -20.71 -14.97
CA ALA A 98 -0.44 -20.91 -13.63
C ALA A 98 -1.46 -21.01 -12.49
N LYS A 99 -1.19 -21.90 -11.53
CA LYS A 99 -2.03 -22.05 -10.33
C LYS A 99 -1.70 -20.94 -9.32
N VAL A 100 -2.73 -20.29 -8.79
CA VAL A 100 -2.58 -19.26 -7.75
C VAL A 100 -2.89 -19.88 -6.39
N PHE A 101 -1.91 -19.83 -5.49
CA PHE A 101 -2.03 -20.23 -4.11
C PHE A 101 -2.24 -19.02 -3.22
N SER A 102 -3.00 -19.21 -2.16
CA SER A 102 -3.36 -18.16 -1.21
C SER A 102 -2.82 -18.52 0.17
N VAL A 103 -2.06 -17.60 0.76
CA VAL A 103 -1.60 -17.69 2.15
C VAL A 103 -2.35 -16.64 2.95
N VAL A 104 -3.20 -17.06 3.88
CA VAL A 104 -4.04 -16.15 4.68
C VAL A 104 -3.49 -15.95 6.08
N GLY A 105 -4.02 -14.97 6.81
CA GLY A 105 -3.55 -14.66 8.16
C GLY A 105 -3.73 -15.82 9.13
N LYS A 106 -4.96 -16.36 9.21
CA LYS A 106 -5.33 -17.36 10.22
C LYS A 106 -5.95 -18.61 9.61
N LYS A 107 -5.67 -19.76 10.24
CA LYS A 107 -6.26 -21.05 9.86
C LYS A 107 -7.77 -21.08 10.05
N ASP A 108 -8.29 -20.38 11.05
CA ASP A 108 -9.71 -20.34 11.40
C ASP A 108 -10.58 -19.61 10.37
N TYR A 109 -9.97 -18.88 9.43
CA TYR A 109 -10.69 -18.29 8.31
C TYR A 109 -11.28 -19.36 7.38
N ASN A 110 -10.77 -20.60 7.41
CA ASN A 110 -11.17 -21.69 6.52
C ASN A 110 -11.15 -21.30 5.03
N GLU A 111 -10.27 -20.37 4.70
CA GLU A 111 -10.03 -19.79 3.38
C GLU A 111 -8.52 -19.93 3.10
N GLY A 112 -8.11 -19.90 1.83
CA GLY A 112 -6.71 -20.06 1.44
C GLY A 112 -6.17 -21.50 1.49
N ASN A 113 -4.91 -21.65 1.07
CA ASN A 113 -4.23 -22.95 0.97
C ASN A 113 -3.31 -23.23 2.16
N LEU A 114 -2.83 -22.19 2.83
CA LEU A 114 -1.97 -22.22 4.00
C LEU A 114 -2.23 -20.97 4.83
N ALA A 115 -2.04 -21.03 6.15
CA ALA A 115 -2.13 -19.85 7.00
C ALA A 115 -0.79 -19.44 7.61
N LEU A 116 -0.60 -18.13 7.84
CA LEU A 116 0.58 -17.56 8.48
C LEU A 116 0.72 -18.02 9.95
N ASP A 117 -0.40 -18.21 10.65
CA ASP A 117 -0.40 -18.80 11.99
C ASP A 117 0.00 -20.29 12.01
N GLU A 118 -0.26 -21.05 10.95
CA GLU A 118 0.27 -22.42 10.78
C GLU A 118 1.79 -22.42 10.63
N ILE A 119 2.34 -21.50 9.83
CA ILE A 119 3.80 -21.33 9.69
C ILE A 119 4.41 -20.92 11.03
N TYR A 120 3.81 -19.95 11.72
CA TYR A 120 4.22 -19.51 13.05
C TYR A 120 4.30 -20.69 14.04
N ASN A 121 3.25 -21.52 14.11
CA ASN A 121 3.23 -22.67 15.01
C ASN A 121 4.32 -23.71 14.67
N HIS A 122 4.59 -23.94 13.37
CA HIS A 122 5.68 -24.80 12.94
C HIS A 122 7.05 -24.24 13.35
N LEU A 123 7.25 -22.92 13.23
CA LEU A 123 8.50 -22.27 13.62
C LEU A 123 8.81 -22.41 15.11
N GLN A 124 7.80 -22.28 15.98
CA GLN A 124 7.96 -22.46 17.43
C GLN A 124 8.53 -23.85 17.78
N MET A 125 8.24 -24.88 16.97
CA MET A 125 8.73 -26.24 17.19
C MET A 125 10.20 -26.43 16.79
N ILE A 126 10.72 -25.63 15.87
CA ILE A 126 12.04 -25.83 15.27
C ILE A 126 13.04 -24.73 15.64
N LYS A 127 12.58 -23.59 16.16
CA LYS A 127 13.38 -22.39 16.42
C LYS A 127 14.63 -22.67 17.26
N GLU A 128 14.51 -23.44 18.33
CA GLU A 128 15.63 -23.74 19.25
C GLU A 128 16.76 -24.52 18.56
N LYS A 129 16.48 -25.24 17.46
CA LYS A 129 17.52 -25.91 16.66
C LYS A 129 18.50 -24.93 16.00
N TYR A 130 18.08 -23.67 15.83
CA TYR A 130 18.82 -22.65 15.12
C TYR A 130 19.45 -21.61 16.04
N GLU A 131 19.43 -21.82 17.36
CA GLU A 131 19.89 -20.86 18.37
C GLU A 131 21.23 -20.22 18.00
N ASN A 132 21.35 -18.91 18.23
CA ASN A 132 22.55 -18.11 17.93
C ASN A 132 22.94 -18.02 16.44
N THR A 133 22.05 -18.37 15.50
CA THR A 133 22.30 -18.21 14.06
C THR A 133 21.41 -17.12 13.44
N GLN A 134 21.78 -16.67 12.22
CA GLN A 134 20.93 -15.78 11.42
C GLN A 134 19.53 -16.36 11.19
N LYS A 135 19.41 -17.69 11.07
CA LYS A 135 18.13 -18.38 10.89
C LYS A 135 17.22 -18.17 12.11
N TYR A 136 17.77 -18.23 13.32
CA TYR A 136 17.01 -17.95 14.54
C TYR A 136 16.47 -16.51 14.58
N TYR A 137 17.27 -15.53 14.17
CA TYR A 137 16.81 -14.14 14.11
C TYR A 137 15.74 -13.92 13.04
N SER A 138 15.84 -14.56 11.87
CA SER A 138 14.78 -14.55 10.85
C SER A 138 13.47 -15.15 11.38
N ILE A 139 13.55 -16.29 12.09
CA ILE A 139 12.39 -16.92 12.74
C ILE A 139 11.79 -15.98 13.79
N ARG A 140 12.61 -15.44 14.69
CA ARG A 140 12.20 -14.51 15.73
C ARG A 140 11.50 -13.27 15.19
N LEU A 141 11.98 -12.73 14.07
CA LEU A 141 11.37 -11.57 13.41
C LEU A 141 9.98 -11.94 12.87
N PHE A 142 9.88 -13.06 12.16
CA PHE A 142 8.59 -13.53 11.64
C PHE A 142 7.59 -13.76 12.76
N GLU A 143 7.99 -14.45 13.84
CA GLU A 143 7.17 -14.68 15.02
C GLU A 143 6.57 -13.38 15.57
N LYS A 144 7.41 -12.34 15.75
CA LYS A 144 6.96 -11.03 16.23
C LYS A 144 5.98 -10.36 15.26
N LEU A 145 6.20 -10.47 13.95
CA LEU A 145 5.31 -9.89 12.95
C LEU A 145 3.95 -10.60 12.96
N ILE A 146 3.91 -11.93 13.08
CA ILE A 146 2.66 -12.69 13.14
C ILE A 146 1.93 -12.44 14.48
N GLU A 147 2.65 -12.41 15.60
CA GLU A 147 2.09 -12.03 16.90
C GLU A 147 1.41 -10.66 16.83
N TYR A 148 2.13 -9.66 16.32
CA TYR A 148 1.63 -8.29 16.26
C TYR A 148 0.50 -8.14 15.23
N TYR A 149 0.69 -8.55 13.98
CA TYR A 149 -0.32 -8.34 12.96
C TYR A 149 -1.47 -9.31 13.10
N ILE A 150 -1.21 -10.61 13.14
CA ILE A 150 -2.25 -11.64 12.99
C ILE A 150 -2.91 -11.98 14.33
N ILE A 151 -2.12 -12.32 15.36
CA ILE A 151 -2.65 -12.78 16.64
C ILE A 151 -3.34 -11.63 17.37
N GLN A 152 -2.66 -10.48 17.49
CA GLN A 152 -3.23 -9.26 18.08
C GLN A 152 -4.15 -8.49 17.13
N ASN A 153 -4.27 -8.92 15.86
CA ASN A 153 -5.15 -8.33 14.85
C ASN A 153 -4.82 -6.85 14.51
N ASN A 154 -3.56 -6.44 14.67
CA ASN A 154 -3.13 -5.05 14.43
C ASN A 154 -2.98 -4.70 12.94
N PHE A 155 -3.14 -5.64 12.01
CA PHE A 155 -3.09 -5.34 10.56
C PHE A 155 -4.26 -4.43 10.11
N LYS A 156 -5.39 -4.46 10.83
CA LYS A 156 -6.56 -3.60 10.54
C LYS A 156 -6.47 -2.19 11.13
N ILE A 157 -5.47 -1.89 11.96
CA ILE A 157 -5.36 -0.60 12.66
C ILE A 157 -5.22 0.58 11.69
N ASN A 158 -4.71 0.34 10.48
CA ASN A 158 -4.54 1.38 9.44
C ASN A 158 -5.83 1.73 8.65
N SER A 159 -6.99 1.17 9.00
CA SER A 159 -8.24 1.41 8.27
C SER A 159 -9.11 2.55 8.82
N LYS A 160 -8.92 2.95 10.09
CA LYS A 160 -9.63 4.10 10.67
C LYS A 160 -8.80 5.37 10.52
N SER A 161 -9.46 6.45 10.12
CA SER A 161 -8.85 7.77 10.16
C SER A 161 -8.55 8.16 11.61
N VAL A 162 -7.30 8.54 11.88
CA VAL A 162 -6.83 9.01 13.20
C VAL A 162 -6.47 10.48 13.12
N ASN A 163 -6.45 11.20 14.26
CA ASN A 163 -6.14 12.64 14.27
C ASN A 163 -4.71 12.85 13.74
N LEU A 164 -4.47 14.02 13.13
CA LEU A 164 -3.10 14.38 12.78
C LEU A 164 -2.27 14.43 14.07
N SER A 165 -1.15 13.71 14.08
CA SER A 165 -0.16 13.80 15.15
C SER A 165 0.37 15.23 15.26
N ASP A 166 0.79 15.68 16.45
CA ASP A 166 1.37 17.02 16.65
C ASP A 166 2.54 17.31 15.69
N LYS A 167 3.39 16.30 15.45
CA LYS A 167 4.48 16.40 14.46
C LYS A 167 3.98 16.76 13.05
N MET A 168 2.84 16.22 12.65
CA MET A 168 2.24 16.51 11.34
C MET A 168 1.53 17.85 11.32
N ARG A 169 0.82 18.23 12.40
CA ARG A 169 0.24 19.57 12.54
C ARG A 169 1.31 20.65 12.43
N ASN A 170 2.49 20.40 13.02
CA ASN A 170 3.65 21.28 12.98
C ASN A 170 4.52 21.11 11.72
N SER A 171 4.09 20.30 10.73
CA SER A 171 4.81 20.24 9.45
C SER A 171 4.52 21.51 8.64
N PHE A 172 5.51 21.99 7.87
CA PHE A 172 5.40 23.25 7.14
C PHE A 172 4.10 23.34 6.33
N ILE A 173 3.78 22.31 5.54
CA ILE A 173 2.57 22.30 4.71
C ILE A 173 1.30 22.44 5.55
N VAL A 174 1.13 21.60 6.57
CA VAL A 174 -0.11 21.58 7.37
C VAL A 174 -0.26 22.89 8.16
N ASP A 175 0.80 23.34 8.83
CA ASP A 175 0.84 24.63 9.53
C ASP A 175 0.51 25.80 8.59
N TYR A 176 1.01 25.77 7.35
CA TYR A 176 0.69 26.78 6.35
C TYR A 176 -0.78 26.78 5.96
N PHE A 177 -1.39 25.61 5.77
CA PHE A 177 -2.81 25.49 5.49
C PHE A 177 -3.65 26.06 6.65
N TYR A 178 -3.28 25.76 7.90
CA TYR A 178 -3.92 26.35 9.07
C TYR A 178 -3.83 27.87 9.10
N LYS A 179 -2.65 28.43 8.82
CA LYS A 179 -2.45 29.89 8.76
C LYS A 179 -3.19 30.56 7.60
N TYR A 180 -3.26 29.92 6.44
CA TYR A 180 -3.87 30.49 5.24
C TYR A 180 -5.40 30.43 5.28
N PHE A 181 -5.97 29.30 5.67
CA PHE A 181 -7.44 29.10 5.65
C PHE A 181 -8.13 29.50 6.95
N GLY A 182 -7.42 29.50 8.08
CA GLY A 182 -8.03 29.65 9.41
C GLY A 182 -8.51 28.31 9.98
N GLU A 183 -8.40 28.15 11.30
CA GLU A 183 -8.80 26.94 12.02
C GLU A 183 -10.28 26.61 11.81
N GLU A 184 -11.14 27.62 11.71
CA GLU A 184 -12.58 27.47 11.51
C GLU A 184 -12.97 26.89 10.14
N ARG A 185 -12.06 26.95 9.18
CA ARG A 185 -12.24 26.40 7.82
C ARG A 185 -11.57 25.03 7.66
N ILE A 186 -10.95 24.49 8.70
CA ILE A 186 -10.27 23.20 8.68
C ILE A 186 -11.00 22.18 9.54
N LEU A 187 -11.22 21.00 8.95
CA LEU A 187 -11.85 19.86 9.59
C LEU A 187 -10.81 18.75 9.80
N GLU A 188 -10.79 18.13 10.98
CA GLU A 188 -9.97 16.95 11.25
C GLU A 188 -10.83 15.75 11.65
N ASN A 189 -10.80 14.70 10.84
CA ASN A 189 -11.60 13.47 11.04
C ASN A 189 -13.11 13.67 11.20
N GLU A 190 -13.61 14.80 10.70
CA GLU A 190 -15.02 15.07 10.54
C GLU A 190 -15.48 14.74 9.12
N LYS A 191 -16.78 14.86 8.86
CA LYS A 191 -17.31 14.73 7.49
C LYS A 191 -16.91 15.96 6.68
N ALA A 192 -16.59 15.79 5.40
CA ALA A 192 -16.27 16.94 4.57
C ALA A 192 -17.48 17.87 4.37
N GLU A 193 -17.23 19.17 4.39
CA GLU A 193 -18.21 20.24 4.22
C GLU A 193 -17.78 21.20 3.10
N SER A 194 -18.75 21.75 2.37
CA SER A 194 -18.48 22.72 1.30
C SER A 194 -17.78 23.96 1.85
N GLY A 195 -16.81 24.53 1.12
CA GLY A 195 -16.09 25.72 1.56
C GLY A 195 -15.05 25.50 2.67
N LYS A 196 -14.85 24.26 3.13
CA LYS A 196 -13.84 23.85 4.13
C LYS A 196 -12.81 22.88 3.57
N VAL A 197 -11.61 22.91 4.15
CA VAL A 197 -10.56 21.93 3.90
C VAL A 197 -10.64 20.85 4.97
N MET A 198 -10.44 19.60 4.60
CA MET A 198 -10.38 18.49 5.54
C MET A 198 -9.00 17.85 5.52
N PHE A 199 -8.41 17.68 6.69
CA PHE A 199 -7.26 16.81 6.89
C PHE A 199 -7.72 15.48 7.51
N ASN A 200 -7.25 14.39 6.92
CA ASN A 200 -7.34 13.08 7.56
C ASN A 200 -6.00 12.34 7.42
N THR A 201 -5.76 11.39 8.32
CA THR A 201 -4.61 10.49 8.20
C THR A 201 -5.00 9.07 8.59
N ARG A 202 -4.27 8.09 8.06
CA ARG A 202 -4.38 6.67 8.43
C ARG A 202 -3.21 6.19 9.29
N GLY A 203 -2.27 7.08 9.63
CA GLY A 203 -1.11 6.74 10.44
C GLY A 203 -0.23 7.94 10.82
N GLU A 204 0.68 7.69 11.75
CA GLU A 204 1.68 8.66 12.19
C GLU A 204 2.61 9.00 11.01
N ASN A 205 2.84 10.28 10.72
CA ASN A 205 3.63 10.79 9.58
C ASN A 205 2.92 10.85 8.20
N GLY A 206 1.60 10.74 8.17
CA GLY A 206 0.81 10.96 6.95
C GLY A 206 -0.20 12.09 7.08
N PHE A 207 -0.64 12.61 5.94
CA PHE A 207 -1.85 13.42 5.83
C PHE A 207 -2.46 13.24 4.45
N SER A 208 -3.76 13.45 4.34
CA SER A 208 -4.46 13.66 3.08
C SER A 208 -5.29 14.92 3.23
N LEU A 209 -5.02 15.89 2.34
CA LEU A 209 -5.81 17.10 2.22
C LEU A 209 -6.94 16.81 1.25
N ARG A 210 -8.15 17.09 1.71
CA ARG A 210 -9.39 16.74 1.03
C ARG A 210 -10.34 17.92 1.03
N ILE A 211 -11.20 17.98 0.03
CA ILE A 211 -12.29 18.95 -0.09
C ILE A 211 -13.61 18.22 -0.31
N TYR A 212 -14.72 18.95 -0.17
CA TYR A 212 -16.05 18.41 -0.46
C TYR A 212 -16.24 18.07 -1.94
N SER A 213 -16.90 16.95 -2.20
CA SER A 213 -17.30 16.51 -3.55
C SER A 213 -18.68 15.86 -3.48
N ARG A 214 -19.63 16.42 -4.24
CA ARG A 214 -21.00 15.90 -4.33
C ARG A 214 -21.04 14.48 -4.91
N GLU A 215 -20.14 14.20 -5.84
CA GLU A 215 -20.02 12.93 -6.56
C GLU A 215 -19.39 11.81 -5.71
N SER A 216 -18.61 12.18 -4.69
CA SER A 216 -18.01 11.17 -3.80
C SER A 216 -19.09 10.47 -2.98
N LYS A 217 -19.11 9.14 -3.06
CA LYS A 217 -19.98 8.30 -2.23
C LYS A 217 -19.41 8.08 -0.83
N VAL A 218 -18.10 8.28 -0.64
CA VAL A 218 -17.39 8.05 0.62
C VAL A 218 -17.11 9.40 1.27
N ASP A 219 -17.81 9.67 2.38
CA ASP A 219 -17.70 10.89 3.20
C ASP A 219 -17.84 12.20 2.44
N LYS A 220 -18.45 12.16 1.24
CA LYS A 220 -18.60 13.31 0.33
C LYS A 220 -17.30 14.09 0.13
N SER A 221 -16.15 13.38 0.07
CA SER A 221 -14.84 14.01 0.04
C SER A 221 -13.92 13.49 -1.07
N LEU A 222 -13.10 14.39 -1.60
CA LEU A 222 -12.09 14.15 -2.63
C LEU A 222 -10.72 14.58 -2.10
N SER A 223 -9.71 13.70 -2.18
CA SER A 223 -8.33 14.11 -1.87
C SER A 223 -7.72 14.89 -3.03
N LEU A 224 -7.13 16.05 -2.72
CA LEU A 224 -6.40 16.90 -3.67
C LEU A 224 -4.89 16.67 -3.61
N MET A 225 -4.39 16.30 -2.43
CA MET A 225 -3.01 15.88 -2.24
C MET A 225 -2.90 14.98 -0.99
N ASN A 226 -1.91 14.10 -0.95
CA ASN A 226 -1.61 13.30 0.23
C ASN A 226 -0.13 12.95 0.36
N ARG A 227 0.28 12.68 1.59
CA ARG A 227 1.59 12.18 1.97
C ARG A 227 1.40 10.98 2.88
N SER A 228 2.10 9.89 2.63
CA SER A 228 2.08 8.69 3.47
C SER A 228 3.47 8.40 4.03
N GLY A 229 3.52 7.87 5.26
CA GLY A 229 4.73 7.30 5.85
C GLY A 229 5.95 8.22 5.91
N GLY A 230 5.77 9.54 6.00
CA GLY A 230 6.87 10.49 6.09
C GLY A 230 7.71 10.65 4.82
N ARG A 231 7.29 10.13 3.67
CA ARG A 231 8.02 10.23 2.39
C ARG A 231 8.36 11.68 2.02
N HIS A 232 9.42 11.88 1.24
CA HIS A 232 9.84 13.20 0.75
C HIS A 232 9.09 13.66 -0.50
N GLU A 233 7.88 13.16 -0.71
CA GLU A 233 7.05 13.43 -1.89
C GLU A 233 5.59 13.59 -1.49
N ILE A 234 4.85 14.37 -2.28
CA ILE A 234 3.41 14.56 -2.18
C ILE A 234 2.76 13.93 -3.42
N ASN A 235 1.72 13.12 -3.17
CA ASN A 235 0.93 12.47 -4.19
C ASN A 235 -0.26 13.35 -4.58
N PHE A 236 -0.53 13.47 -5.88
CA PHE A 236 -1.68 14.17 -6.43
C PHE A 236 -2.54 13.22 -7.28
N PRO A 237 -3.88 13.32 -7.20
CA PRO A 237 -4.77 12.56 -8.07
C PRO A 237 -4.64 13.01 -9.54
N SER A 238 -4.91 12.10 -10.48
CA SER A 238 -4.93 12.44 -11.91
C SER A 238 -6.03 13.44 -12.29
N LYS A 239 -5.85 14.12 -13.43
CA LYS A 239 -6.84 15.02 -14.02
C LYS A 239 -8.21 14.34 -14.21
N ILE A 240 -8.20 13.11 -14.71
CA ILE A 240 -9.42 12.32 -14.95
C ILE A 240 -10.20 12.12 -13.65
N LYS A 241 -9.50 11.79 -12.56
CA LYS A 241 -10.12 11.64 -11.24
C LYS A 241 -10.70 12.95 -10.74
N LEU A 242 -9.96 14.05 -10.87
CA LEU A 242 -10.43 15.37 -10.44
C LEU A 242 -11.69 15.78 -11.20
N TYR A 243 -11.74 15.64 -12.53
CA TYR A 243 -12.95 15.92 -13.31
C TYR A 243 -14.14 15.05 -12.96
N LYS A 244 -13.92 13.77 -12.64
CA LYS A 244 -15.00 12.87 -12.21
C LYS A 244 -15.65 13.35 -10.92
N TYR A 245 -14.85 13.85 -9.98
CA TYR A 245 -15.33 14.22 -8.65
C TYR A 245 -15.63 15.72 -8.49
N LEU A 246 -15.20 16.57 -9.42
CA LEU A 246 -15.51 17.99 -9.51
C LEU A 246 -16.01 18.35 -10.92
N PRO A 247 -17.11 17.73 -11.41
CA PRO A 247 -17.53 17.88 -12.81
C PRO A 247 -18.01 19.31 -13.14
N TYR A 248 -18.36 20.10 -12.13
CA TYR A 248 -18.91 21.45 -12.26
C TYR A 248 -17.85 22.57 -12.27
N ASP A 249 -16.60 22.27 -11.91
CA ASP A 249 -15.50 23.25 -11.88
C ASP A 249 -14.30 22.79 -12.73
N LYS A 250 -14.55 22.56 -14.02
CA LYS A 250 -13.50 22.12 -14.94
C LYS A 250 -12.37 23.15 -15.06
N ALA A 251 -12.71 24.44 -15.05
CA ALA A 251 -11.72 25.51 -15.16
C ALA A 251 -10.79 25.59 -13.94
N GLY A 252 -11.34 25.42 -12.73
CA GLY A 252 -10.54 25.30 -11.51
C GLY A 252 -9.66 24.05 -11.55
N VAL A 253 -10.20 22.89 -11.95
CA VAL A 253 -9.44 21.65 -12.10
C VAL A 253 -8.30 21.82 -13.11
N ASP A 254 -8.54 22.44 -14.26
CA ASP A 254 -7.51 22.70 -15.26
C ASP A 254 -6.41 23.62 -14.72
N SER A 255 -6.78 24.67 -14.00
CA SER A 255 -5.81 25.58 -13.37
C SER A 255 -4.93 24.84 -12.34
N TYR A 256 -5.54 24.00 -11.52
CA TYR A 256 -4.85 23.19 -10.51
C TYR A 256 -3.88 22.17 -11.13
N VAL A 257 -4.37 21.43 -12.12
CA VAL A 257 -3.60 20.37 -12.79
C VAL A 257 -2.46 20.95 -13.63
N ASN A 258 -2.70 22.04 -14.37
CA ASN A 258 -1.66 22.69 -15.17
C ASN A 258 -0.54 23.28 -14.30
N PHE A 259 -0.88 23.75 -13.10
CA PHE A 259 0.13 24.19 -12.14
C PHE A 259 0.99 23.02 -11.65
N ILE A 260 0.39 21.89 -11.28
CA ILE A 260 1.16 20.69 -10.89
C ILE A 260 2.05 20.20 -12.05
N ALA A 261 1.54 20.22 -13.28
CA ALA A 261 2.30 19.85 -14.46
C ALA A 261 3.49 20.80 -14.71
N SER A 262 3.33 22.11 -14.49
CA SER A 262 4.41 23.09 -14.66
C SER A 262 5.54 22.94 -13.63
N LEU A 263 5.23 22.36 -12.46
CA LEU A 263 6.22 22.02 -11.43
C LEU A 263 6.99 20.71 -11.72
N GLY A 264 6.71 20.04 -12.84
CA GLY A 264 7.46 18.88 -13.32
C GLY A 264 6.65 17.58 -13.40
N ALA A 265 5.45 17.52 -12.82
CA ALA A 265 4.61 16.33 -12.81
C ALA A 265 3.68 16.26 -14.03
N LYS A 266 4.23 16.28 -15.25
CA LYS A 266 3.47 16.38 -16.52
C LYS A 266 2.47 15.23 -16.72
N ASP A 267 2.77 14.06 -16.16
CA ASP A 267 1.94 12.85 -16.31
C ASP A 267 0.53 13.02 -15.71
N ILE A 268 0.30 14.05 -14.89
CA ILE A 268 -1.02 14.34 -14.32
C ILE A 268 -2.09 14.58 -15.38
N LEU A 269 -1.65 15.05 -16.57
CA LEU A 269 -2.49 15.37 -17.71
C LEU A 269 -2.96 14.13 -18.48
N VAL A 270 -2.21 13.03 -18.40
CA VAL A 270 -2.41 11.83 -19.22
C VAL A 270 -2.68 10.56 -18.40
N ASN A 271 -2.39 10.58 -17.10
CA ASN A 271 -2.60 9.43 -16.22
C ASN A 271 -4.07 9.02 -16.13
N GLY A 272 -4.30 7.70 -16.10
CA GLY A 272 -5.62 7.09 -15.90
C GLY A 272 -6.28 7.50 -14.58
N GLU A 273 -7.57 7.19 -14.40
CA GLU A 273 -8.35 7.60 -13.22
C GLU A 273 -7.73 7.17 -11.88
N LYS A 274 -7.11 5.99 -11.83
CA LYS A 274 -6.46 5.47 -10.61
C LYS A 274 -5.01 5.96 -10.42
N GLY A 275 -4.45 6.65 -11.41
CA GLY A 275 -3.08 7.14 -11.38
C GLY A 275 -2.88 8.27 -10.37
N PHE A 276 -1.68 8.30 -9.80
CA PHE A 276 -1.17 9.42 -9.02
C PHE A 276 0.05 9.99 -9.73
N VAL A 277 0.33 11.27 -9.49
CA VAL A 277 1.65 11.85 -9.76
C VAL A 277 2.30 12.30 -8.48
N HIS A 278 3.61 12.45 -8.53
CA HIS A 278 4.44 12.79 -7.38
C HIS A 278 5.17 14.10 -7.64
N LEU A 279 5.20 14.97 -6.63
CA LEU A 279 6.15 16.09 -6.58
C LEU A 279 7.01 15.96 -5.32
N PRO A 280 8.33 16.24 -5.42
CA PRO A 280 9.18 16.40 -4.26
C PRO A 280 8.61 17.40 -3.25
N LEU A 281 8.69 17.07 -1.97
CA LEU A 281 8.13 17.87 -0.87
C LEU A 281 8.61 19.32 -0.91
N ASN A 282 9.90 19.54 -1.13
CA ASN A 282 10.49 20.88 -1.21
C ASN A 282 9.95 21.72 -2.39
N ILE A 283 9.52 21.10 -3.49
CA ILE A 283 8.88 21.82 -4.60
C ILE A 283 7.48 22.28 -4.19
N VAL A 284 6.74 21.44 -3.48
CA VAL A 284 5.40 21.79 -2.96
C VAL A 284 5.51 22.90 -1.92
N GLU A 285 6.43 22.80 -0.97
CA GLU A 285 6.66 23.80 0.08
C GLU A 285 7.01 25.18 -0.50
N LYS A 286 7.89 25.24 -1.51
CA LYS A 286 8.24 26.49 -2.20
C LYS A 286 7.09 27.17 -2.94
N ASN A 287 6.03 26.42 -3.23
CA ASN A 287 4.90 26.85 -4.05
C ASN A 287 3.57 26.81 -3.27
N ILE A 288 3.63 26.71 -1.93
CA ILE A 288 2.46 26.42 -1.09
C ILE A 288 1.37 27.49 -1.20
N ASP A 289 1.75 28.76 -1.37
CA ASP A 289 0.81 29.87 -1.58
C ASP A 289 -0.09 29.63 -2.79
N LYS A 290 0.52 29.24 -3.91
CA LYS A 290 -0.23 29.02 -5.15
C LYS A 290 -1.13 27.79 -5.04
N PHE A 291 -0.69 26.77 -4.31
CA PHE A 291 -1.56 25.64 -3.97
C PHE A 291 -2.77 26.08 -3.16
N CYS A 292 -2.59 26.91 -2.13
CA CYS A 292 -3.69 27.41 -1.30
C CYS A 292 -4.67 28.27 -2.11
N GLU A 293 -4.18 29.14 -3.00
CA GLU A 293 -5.01 29.95 -3.90
C GLU A 293 -5.87 29.07 -4.82
N LEU A 294 -5.26 28.06 -5.45
CA LEU A 294 -5.95 27.16 -6.36
C LEU A 294 -6.94 26.25 -5.64
N ILE A 295 -6.59 25.74 -4.46
CA ILE A 295 -7.49 24.94 -3.62
C ILE A 295 -8.69 25.78 -3.18
N SER A 296 -8.48 27.04 -2.80
CA SER A 296 -9.57 27.95 -2.42
C SER A 296 -10.61 28.13 -3.52
N LYS A 297 -10.20 28.05 -4.79
CA LYS A 297 -11.09 28.16 -5.96
C LYS A 297 -11.90 26.88 -6.21
N LEU A 298 -11.40 25.73 -5.77
CA LEU A 298 -12.02 24.41 -5.94
C LEU A 298 -13.07 24.08 -4.86
N MET A 299 -13.15 24.87 -3.79
CA MET A 299 -13.92 24.57 -2.56
C MET A 299 -15.35 25.10 -2.53
#